data_AF-A0A7J6QE24-F1
#
_entry.id   AF-A0A7J6QE24-F1
#
_cell.length_a   1.000
_cell.length_b   1.000
_cell.length_c   1.000
_cell.angle_alpha   90.00
_cell.angle_beta   90.00
_cell.angle_gamma   90.00
#
_symmetry.space_group_name_H-M   'P 1'
#
loop_
_entity.id
_entity.type
_entity.pdbx_description
1 polymer ?
#
loop_
_entity_poly.entity_id
_entity_poly.type
_entity_poly.pdbx_seq_one_letter_code
_entity_poly.pdbx_strand_id
1 'polypeptide(L)'
;MDDDGAEGTEGVDLREVYRQRQQRLSSRPRTVSDSQGGDAAPASRARAFRKRLCSKTLERLFRQLFVDLNQSIKWQQEVADGQVPRKSCDMWCYLAGLAERLQSGDATLELACRMIQAHGCCPRASTMLLRLYTRRRMTGPAIAQALGMVRVFQYRAGGQAPVPLWLLDQVADLVYTVGLSVVRQELVASRGERTELREDEKGLERVLEELASMEIDGIER
;
A
#
# COMPACT_ATOMS: atom_id res chain seq x y z
N MET A 1 7.75 34.35 31.85
CA MET A 1 6.92 33.69 32.86
C MET A 1 5.76 33.02 32.13
N ASP A 2 6.11 31.99 31.35
CA ASP A 2 5.74 30.59 31.57
C ASP A 2 4.37 30.35 32.20
N ASP A 3 3.49 29.59 31.53
CA ASP A 3 3.46 28.13 31.73
C ASP A 3 2.50 27.43 30.74
N ASP A 4 2.95 26.27 30.27
CA ASP A 4 2.40 25.42 29.20
C ASP A 4 1.38 24.43 29.75
N GLY A 5 0.18 24.39 29.15
CA GLY A 5 -0.84 23.38 29.44
C GLY A 5 -0.81 22.23 28.44
N ALA A 6 0.07 21.25 28.64
CA ALA A 6 0.12 20.03 27.83
C ALA A 6 -0.72 18.90 28.46
N GLU A 7 -1.84 18.56 27.83
CA GLU A 7 -2.64 17.36 28.13
C GLU A 7 -1.83 16.09 27.86
N GLY A 8 -1.56 15.33 28.93
CA GLY A 8 -0.94 14.01 28.86
C GLY A 8 -1.88 12.99 28.24
N THR A 9 -1.61 12.59 27.01
CA THR A 9 -2.13 11.35 26.45
C THR A 9 -1.28 10.20 27.01
N GLU A 10 -1.81 9.48 28.01
CA GLU A 10 -1.22 8.22 28.49
C GLU A 10 -1.28 7.18 27.35
N GLY A 11 -0.24 7.16 26.52
CA GLY A 11 -0.01 6.10 25.56
C GLY A 11 0.22 4.80 26.30
N VAL A 12 -0.77 3.89 26.26
CA VAL A 12 -0.60 2.54 26.78
C VAL A 12 0.56 1.88 26.05
N ASP A 13 1.66 1.63 26.75
CA ASP A 13 2.83 0.96 26.21
C ASP A 13 2.48 -0.49 25.86
N LEU A 14 2.13 -0.70 24.58
CA LEU A 14 1.78 -1.98 23.99
C LEU A 14 2.85 -3.06 24.24
N ARG A 15 4.09 -2.64 24.48
CA ARG A 15 5.23 -3.52 24.77
C ARG A 15 5.09 -4.16 26.15
N GLU A 16 4.63 -3.40 27.13
CA GLU A 16 4.37 -3.86 28.49
C GLU A 16 3.15 -4.79 28.54
N VAL A 17 2.09 -4.46 27.79
CA VAL A 17 0.90 -5.30 27.62
C VAL A 17 1.26 -6.65 27.01
N TYR A 18 2.15 -6.67 26.02
CA TYR A 18 2.61 -7.91 25.39
C TYR A 18 3.45 -8.76 26.34
N ARG A 19 4.34 -8.14 27.12
CA ARG A 19 5.19 -8.80 28.11
C ARG A 19 4.36 -9.47 29.22
N GLN A 20 3.36 -8.75 29.75
CA GLN A 20 2.42 -9.31 30.73
C GLN A 20 1.59 -10.47 30.16
N ARG A 21 1.19 -10.40 28.88
CA ARG A 21 0.43 -11.48 28.24
C ARG A 21 1.28 -12.75 28.06
N GLN A 22 2.55 -12.62 27.70
CA GLN A 22 3.46 -13.76 27.60
C GLN A 22 3.70 -14.43 28.95
N GLN A 23 3.87 -13.65 30.01
CA GLN A 23 4.02 -14.17 31.38
C GLN A 23 2.76 -14.91 31.86
N ARG A 24 1.56 -14.46 31.49
CA ARG A 24 0.29 -15.17 31.79
C ARG A 24 0.10 -16.47 31.02
N LEU A 25 0.69 -16.57 29.82
CA LEU A 25 0.61 -17.77 28.99
C LEU A 25 1.63 -18.83 29.44
N SER A 26 2.81 -18.42 29.91
CA SER A 26 3.83 -19.34 30.43
C SER A 26 3.51 -19.89 31.82
N SER A 27 2.81 -19.11 32.65
CA SER A 27 2.41 -19.51 34.01
C SER A 27 1.14 -20.37 34.07
N ARG A 28 0.49 -20.66 32.93
CA ARG A 28 -0.72 -21.49 32.90
C ARG A 28 -0.35 -22.98 32.93
N PRO A 29 -0.64 -23.71 34.01
CA PRO A 29 -0.32 -25.14 34.07
C PRO A 29 -1.11 -25.90 33.00
N ARG A 30 -0.42 -26.75 32.24
CA ARG A 30 -1.01 -27.72 31.31
C ARG A 30 -1.67 -28.81 32.15
N THR A 31 -2.97 -28.68 32.41
CA THR A 31 -3.75 -29.79 32.95
C THR A 31 -3.96 -30.83 31.84
N VAL A 32 -3.13 -31.86 31.83
CA VAL A 32 -3.43 -33.13 31.16
C VAL A 32 -4.45 -33.83 32.04
N SER A 33 -5.71 -33.88 31.61
CA SER A 33 -6.77 -34.58 32.33
C SER A 33 -6.83 -36.02 31.83
N ASP A 34 -6.19 -36.92 32.57
CA ASP A 34 -6.55 -38.34 32.55
C ASP A 34 -7.95 -38.50 33.15
N SER A 35 -8.73 -39.39 32.56
CA SER A 35 -10.13 -39.61 32.89
C SER A 35 -10.25 -40.59 34.07
N GLN A 36 -10.94 -40.22 35.15
CA GLN A 36 -11.91 -41.06 35.87
C GLN A 36 -12.51 -40.36 37.11
N GLY A 37 -13.85 -40.25 37.14
CA GLY A 37 -14.70 -40.48 38.33
C GLY A 37 -15.04 -39.31 39.28
N GLY A 38 -16.33 -38.93 39.32
CA GLY A 38 -17.04 -38.71 40.59
C GLY A 38 -17.40 -37.28 41.03
N ASP A 39 -18.68 -36.93 40.80
CA ASP A 39 -19.60 -36.14 41.64
C ASP A 39 -19.56 -34.58 41.75
N ALA A 40 -20.58 -34.01 41.07
CA ALA A 40 -21.58 -33.03 41.52
C ALA A 40 -21.17 -31.74 42.28
N ALA A 41 -21.23 -30.61 41.56
CA ALA A 41 -21.79 -29.35 42.07
C ALA A 41 -22.40 -28.52 40.91
N PRO A 42 -23.60 -27.92 41.09
CA PRO A 42 -24.24 -27.09 40.07
C PRO A 42 -23.80 -25.61 40.20
N ALA A 43 -24.02 -24.84 39.13
CA ALA A 43 -23.83 -23.37 39.06
C ALA A 43 -22.40 -22.83 38.90
N SER A 44 -21.83 -23.02 37.71
CA SER A 44 -21.37 -21.94 36.82
C SER A 44 -20.53 -22.54 35.69
N ARG A 45 -21.13 -23.41 34.86
CA ARG A 45 -20.52 -23.70 33.55
C ARG A 45 -20.74 -22.47 32.69
N ALA A 46 -19.93 -21.43 32.95
CA ALA A 46 -19.47 -20.51 31.93
C ALA A 46 -19.28 -21.37 30.69
N ARG A 47 -20.15 -21.16 29.70
CA ARG A 47 -20.25 -21.92 28.46
C ARG A 47 -18.83 -22.01 27.92
N ALA A 48 -18.16 -23.12 28.24
CA ALA A 48 -16.73 -23.22 28.05
C ALA A 48 -16.55 -23.28 26.55
N PHE A 49 -16.28 -22.12 25.93
CA PHE A 49 -15.96 -22.04 24.52
C PHE A 49 -14.79 -23.01 24.32
N ARG A 50 -15.08 -24.19 23.77
CA ARG A 50 -14.06 -25.18 23.44
C ARG A 50 -13.18 -24.51 22.40
N LYS A 51 -12.03 -23.99 22.84
CA LYS A 51 -11.04 -23.37 21.96
C LYS A 51 -10.68 -24.42 20.91
N ARG A 52 -11.02 -24.16 19.65
CA ARG A 52 -10.63 -25.02 18.54
C ARG A 52 -9.12 -24.87 18.33
N LEU A 53 -8.44 -25.97 18.07
CA LEU A 53 -7.02 -25.92 17.75
C LEU A 53 -6.85 -25.12 16.44
N CYS A 54 -5.96 -24.12 16.47
CA CYS A 54 -5.63 -23.36 15.27
C CYS A 54 -4.92 -24.28 14.26
N SER A 55 -5.23 -24.15 12.96
CA SER A 55 -4.46 -24.86 11.94
C SER A 55 -3.03 -24.30 11.90
N LYS A 56 -2.04 -25.16 11.64
CA LYS A 56 -0.63 -24.74 11.59
C LYS A 56 -0.38 -23.65 10.53
N THR A 57 -1.18 -23.63 9.46
CA THR A 57 -1.14 -22.58 8.43
C THR A 57 -1.59 -21.24 8.99
N LEU A 58 -2.68 -21.21 9.74
CA LEU A 58 -3.20 -19.97 10.35
C LEU A 58 -2.26 -19.43 11.43
N GLU A 59 -1.64 -20.31 12.22
CA GLU A 59 -0.60 -19.90 13.18
C GLU A 59 0.60 -19.24 12.48
N ARG A 60 1.05 -19.78 11.34
CA ARG A 60 2.13 -19.19 10.55
C ARG A 60 1.75 -17.82 10.00
N LEU A 61 0.51 -17.66 9.52
CA LEU A 61 0.01 -16.38 9.04
C LEU A 61 -0.03 -15.33 10.15
N PHE A 62 -0.51 -15.68 11.35
CA PHE A 62 -0.49 -14.76 12.49
C PHE A 62 0.92 -14.39 12.92
N ARG A 63 1.87 -15.32 12.87
CA ARG A 63 3.27 -15.02 13.14
C ARG A 63 3.83 -14.03 12.12
N GLN A 64 3.57 -14.24 10.82
CA GLN A 64 4.01 -13.32 9.78
C GLN A 64 3.37 -11.93 9.94
N LEU A 65 2.07 -11.89 10.22
CA LEU A 65 1.34 -10.64 10.48
C LEU A 65 1.93 -9.88 11.67
N PHE A 66 2.31 -10.58 12.74
CA PHE A 66 2.95 -9.94 13.89
C PHE A 66 4.30 -9.30 13.55
N VAL A 67 5.12 -10.00 12.75
CA VAL A 67 6.40 -9.45 12.27
C VAL A 67 6.17 -8.23 11.37
N ASP A 68 5.23 -8.36 10.44
CA ASP A 68 4.86 -7.29 9.50
C ASP A 68 4.36 -6.04 10.25
N LEU A 69 3.47 -6.20 11.24
CA LEU A 69 2.95 -5.09 12.05
C LEU A 69 4.07 -4.39 12.84
N ASN A 70 4.94 -5.14 13.51
CA ASN A 70 6.05 -4.54 14.25
C ASN A 70 6.98 -3.73 13.34
N GLN A 71 7.25 -4.24 12.14
CA GLN A 71 8.09 -3.54 11.18
C GLN A 71 7.41 -2.28 10.63
N SER A 72 6.10 -2.29 10.46
CA SER A 72 5.33 -1.11 10.04
C SER A 72 5.34 -0.02 11.12
N ILE A 73 5.14 -0.40 12.39
CA ILE A 73 5.14 0.54 13.53
C ILE A 73 6.52 1.18 13.66
N LYS A 74 7.59 0.37 13.62
CA LYS A 74 8.96 0.89 13.69
C LYS A 74 9.24 1.90 12.58
N TRP A 75 8.80 1.60 11.36
CA TRP A 75 8.99 2.51 10.24
C TRP A 75 8.18 3.80 10.38
N GLN A 76 6.93 3.72 10.84
CA GLN A 76 6.12 4.90 11.11
C GLN A 76 6.74 5.81 12.19
N GLN A 77 7.33 5.21 13.22
CA GLN A 77 8.10 5.92 14.24
C GLN A 77 9.33 6.62 13.63
N GLU A 78 10.13 5.91 12.83
CA GLU A 78 11.29 6.51 12.14
C GLU A 78 10.89 7.74 11.31
N VAL A 79 9.78 7.65 10.56
CA VAL A 79 9.27 8.77 9.75
C VAL A 79 8.76 9.92 10.64
N ALA A 80 8.07 9.62 11.74
CA ALA A 80 7.58 10.63 12.69
C ALA A 80 8.74 11.36 13.39
N ASP A 81 9.83 10.65 13.68
CA ASP A 81 11.07 11.19 14.25
C ASP A 81 11.87 12.02 13.23
N GLY A 82 11.34 12.24 12.01
CA GLY A 82 12.00 12.99 10.94
C GLY A 82 13.20 12.27 10.33
N GLN A 83 13.47 11.04 10.75
CA GLN A 83 14.49 10.21 10.15
C GLN A 83 13.87 9.60 8.89
N VAL A 84 14.28 10.06 7.71
CA VAL A 84 14.14 9.24 6.49
C VAL A 84 15.39 8.37 6.42
N PRO A 85 15.37 7.16 7.03
CA PRO A 85 16.56 6.31 7.07
C PRO A 85 17.02 5.99 5.65
N ARG A 86 18.33 6.05 5.43
CA ARG A 86 18.97 5.55 4.22
C ARG A 86 18.81 4.02 4.18
N LYS A 87 17.70 3.55 3.63
CA LYS A 87 17.44 2.13 3.40
C LYS A 87 17.83 1.74 1.97
N SER A 88 18.16 0.46 1.77
CA SER A 88 18.40 -0.07 0.43
C SER A 88 17.10 -0.08 -0.40
N CYS A 89 17.24 -0.13 -1.73
CA CYS A 89 16.10 -0.25 -2.64
C CYS A 89 15.22 -1.47 -2.30
N ASP A 90 15.84 -2.61 -1.98
CA ASP A 90 15.12 -3.84 -1.60
C ASP A 90 14.29 -3.66 -0.33
N MET A 91 14.83 -2.94 0.64
CA MET A 91 14.11 -2.65 1.88
C MET A 91 12.93 -1.71 1.62
N TRP A 92 13.08 -0.72 0.74
CA TRP A 92 11.95 0.12 0.33
C TRP A 92 10.88 -0.66 -0.44
N CYS A 93 11.27 -1.61 -1.30
CA CYS A 93 10.33 -2.51 -1.96
C CYS A 93 9.55 -3.37 -0.96
N TYR A 94 10.24 -3.89 0.07
CA TYR A 94 9.59 -4.62 1.16
C TYR A 94 8.62 -3.73 1.94
N LEU A 95 9.00 -2.50 2.29
CA LEU A 95 8.13 -1.56 3.00
C LEU A 95 6.91 -1.10 2.17
N ALA A 96 7.07 -0.91 0.86
CA ALA A 96 5.94 -0.62 -0.03
C ALA A 96 4.93 -1.80 -0.06
N GLY A 97 5.42 -3.03 -0.21
CA GLY A 97 4.57 -4.22 -0.15
C GLY A 97 3.97 -4.47 1.24
N LEU A 98 4.66 -4.05 2.30
CA LEU A 98 4.13 -4.06 3.66
C LEU A 98 2.97 -3.06 3.81
N ALA A 99 3.15 -1.83 3.34
CA ALA A 99 2.13 -0.79 3.38
C ALA A 99 0.88 -1.19 2.59
N GLU A 100 1.04 -1.81 1.42
CA GLU A 100 -0.07 -2.32 0.61
C GLU A 100 -0.85 -3.43 1.33
N ARG A 101 -0.15 -4.39 1.95
CA ARG A 101 -0.79 -5.51 2.66
C ARG A 101 -1.48 -5.10 3.96
N LEU A 102 -0.86 -4.19 4.72
CA LEU A 102 -1.38 -3.72 6.00
C LEU A 102 -2.35 -2.54 5.86
N GLN A 103 -2.50 -2.00 4.64
CA GLN A 103 -3.31 -0.81 4.37
C GLN A 103 -2.94 0.35 5.31
N SER A 104 -1.63 0.52 5.59
CA SER A 104 -1.08 1.44 6.60
C SER A 104 -1.24 2.93 6.28
N GLY A 105 -2.12 3.27 5.34
CA GLY A 105 -2.33 4.62 4.83
C GLY A 105 -1.62 4.84 3.49
N ASP A 106 -2.34 5.47 2.58
CA ASP A 106 -1.86 5.77 1.23
C ASP A 106 -0.60 6.66 1.25
N ALA A 107 -0.46 7.60 2.20
CA ALA A 107 0.72 8.48 2.29
C ALA A 107 2.01 7.70 2.56
N THR A 108 1.93 6.65 3.38
CA THR A 108 3.05 5.77 3.71
C THR A 108 3.46 4.93 2.50
N LEU A 109 2.47 4.42 1.75
CA LEU A 109 2.72 3.71 0.49
C LEU A 109 3.37 4.63 -0.56
N GLU A 110 2.83 5.84 -0.73
CA GLU A 110 3.33 6.85 -1.66
C GLU A 110 4.80 7.21 -1.36
N LEU A 111 5.13 7.43 -0.08
CA LEU A 111 6.50 7.70 0.35
C LEU A 111 7.43 6.55 -0.02
N ALA A 112 7.08 5.31 0.31
CA ALA A 112 7.93 4.16 -0.01
C ALA A 112 8.15 4.02 -1.52
N CYS A 113 7.10 4.15 -2.33
CA CYS A 113 7.22 4.07 -3.79
C CYS A 113 8.08 5.19 -4.37
N ARG A 114 7.98 6.42 -3.86
CA ARG A 114 8.85 7.54 -4.27
C ARG A 114 10.30 7.31 -3.90
N MET A 115 10.57 6.74 -2.71
CA MET A 115 11.94 6.38 -2.33
C MET A 115 12.53 5.30 -3.23
N ILE A 116 11.73 4.31 -3.66
CA ILE A 116 12.17 3.32 -4.66
C ILE A 116 12.55 4.04 -5.97
N GLN A 117 11.71 4.97 -6.44
CA GLN A 117 11.94 5.73 -7.67
C GLN A 117 13.17 6.63 -7.59
N ALA A 118 13.50 7.16 -6.41
CA ALA A 118 14.72 7.92 -6.18
C ALA A 118 15.99 7.07 -6.33
N HIS A 119 15.91 5.76 -6.07
CA HIS A 119 17.01 4.82 -6.32
C HIS A 119 17.08 4.34 -7.77
N GLY A 120 15.96 4.34 -8.49
CA GLY A 120 15.91 3.96 -9.90
C GLY A 120 14.48 3.66 -10.38
N CYS A 121 14.33 3.42 -11.68
CA CYS A 121 13.02 3.06 -12.22
C CYS A 121 12.60 1.64 -11.82
N CYS A 122 11.54 1.52 -11.02
CA CYS A 122 10.90 0.25 -10.70
C CYS A 122 9.46 0.24 -11.23
N PRO A 123 9.14 -0.59 -12.25
CA PRO A 123 7.79 -0.65 -12.81
C PRO A 123 6.73 -1.00 -11.77
N ARG A 124 7.04 -1.90 -10.83
CA ARG A 124 6.12 -2.31 -9.75
C ARG A 124 5.74 -1.14 -8.85
N ALA A 125 6.71 -0.31 -8.45
CA ALA A 125 6.44 0.87 -7.64
C ALA A 125 5.58 1.89 -8.40
N SER A 126 5.83 2.07 -9.70
CA SER A 126 5.04 2.95 -10.55
C SER A 126 3.60 2.44 -10.73
N THR A 127 3.38 1.14 -10.88
CA THR A 127 2.03 0.55 -10.90
C THR A 127 1.29 0.79 -9.58
N MET A 128 1.97 0.62 -8.44
CA MET A 128 1.38 0.89 -7.12
C MET A 128 0.98 2.36 -6.96
N LEU A 129 1.84 3.28 -7.42
CA LEU A 129 1.54 4.72 -7.42
C LEU A 129 0.39 5.09 -8.36
N LEU A 130 0.36 4.55 -9.58
CA LEU A 130 -0.75 4.77 -10.51
C LEU A 130 -2.08 4.32 -9.90
N ARG A 131 -2.13 3.12 -9.31
CA ARG A 131 -3.33 2.63 -8.61
C ARG A 131 -3.75 3.53 -7.46
N LEU A 132 -2.77 4.01 -6.67
CA LEU A 132 -3.02 4.93 -5.57
C LEU A 132 -3.58 6.27 -6.07
N TYR A 133 -3.00 6.85 -7.12
CA TYR A 133 -3.46 8.11 -7.69
C TYR A 133 -4.83 7.98 -8.36
N THR A 134 -5.10 6.88 -9.07
CA THR A 134 -6.41 6.58 -9.64
C THR A 134 -7.47 6.45 -8.55
N ARG A 135 -7.18 5.71 -7.45
CA ARG A 135 -8.10 5.60 -6.30
C ARG A 135 -8.41 6.94 -5.65
N ARG A 136 -7.40 7.82 -5.55
CA ARG A 136 -7.55 9.18 -5.00
C ARG A 136 -8.08 10.20 -6.01
N ARG A 137 -8.35 9.80 -7.26
CA ARG A 137 -8.73 10.68 -8.38
C ARG A 137 -7.73 11.83 -8.60
N MET A 138 -6.45 11.59 -8.35
CA MET A 138 -5.37 12.55 -8.56
C MET A 138 -4.84 12.42 -9.99
N THR A 139 -5.44 13.14 -10.93
CA THR A 139 -5.14 13.07 -12.37
C THR A 139 -3.74 13.58 -12.73
N GLY A 140 -3.35 14.76 -12.25
CA GLY A 140 -2.04 15.35 -12.57
C GLY A 140 -0.86 14.43 -12.20
N PRO A 141 -0.75 13.96 -10.94
CA PRO A 141 0.28 13.02 -10.54
C PRO A 141 0.22 11.67 -11.26
N ALA A 142 -0.98 11.18 -11.59
CA ALA A 142 -1.14 9.94 -12.36
C ALA A 142 -0.60 10.08 -13.79
N ILE A 143 -0.92 11.18 -14.48
CA ILE A 143 -0.43 11.46 -15.83
C ILE A 143 1.08 11.67 -15.83
N ALA A 144 1.62 12.44 -14.88
CA ALA A 144 3.06 12.63 -14.74
C ALA A 144 3.78 11.29 -14.52
N GLN A 145 3.19 10.39 -13.70
CA GLN A 145 3.72 9.06 -13.47
C GLN A 145 3.66 8.18 -14.72
N ALA A 146 2.58 8.26 -15.51
CA ALA A 146 2.42 7.52 -16.76
C ALA A 146 3.41 7.99 -17.83
N LEU A 147 3.53 9.30 -18.05
CA LEU A 147 4.49 9.91 -18.97
C LEU A 147 5.93 9.52 -18.62
N GLY A 148 6.29 9.58 -17.33
CA GLY A 148 7.61 9.15 -16.87
C GLY A 148 7.92 7.70 -17.24
N MET A 149 6.93 6.80 -17.13
CA MET A 149 7.10 5.40 -17.53
C MET A 149 7.22 5.24 -19.05
N VAL A 150 6.36 5.89 -19.83
CA VAL A 150 6.44 5.88 -21.30
C VAL A 150 7.83 6.32 -21.76
N ARG A 151 8.34 7.41 -21.18
CA ARG A 151 9.68 7.95 -21.50
C ARG A 151 10.80 6.95 -21.19
N VAL A 152 10.74 6.25 -20.07
CA VAL A 152 11.75 5.23 -19.71
C VAL A 152 11.74 4.07 -20.70
N PHE A 153 10.55 3.60 -21.11
CA PHE A 153 10.43 2.50 -22.07
C PHE A 153 10.84 2.91 -23.48
N GLN A 154 10.47 4.11 -23.92
CA GLN A 154 10.92 4.67 -25.19
C GLN A 154 12.45 4.84 -25.22
N TYR A 155 13.04 5.37 -24.13
CA TYR A 155 14.49 5.50 -24.02
C TYR A 155 15.18 4.14 -24.15
N ARG A 156 14.67 3.11 -23.47
CA ARG A 156 15.23 1.75 -23.52
C ARG A 156 15.15 1.11 -24.91
N ALA A 157 14.11 1.43 -25.69
CA ALA A 157 13.87 0.82 -26.99
C ALA A 157 14.30 1.70 -28.18
N GLY A 158 15.01 2.81 -27.95
CA GLY A 158 15.48 3.67 -29.03
C GLY A 158 14.39 4.53 -29.68
N GLY A 159 13.32 4.86 -28.95
CA GLY A 159 12.33 5.88 -29.34
C GLY A 159 11.02 5.36 -29.93
N GLN A 160 10.94 4.10 -30.36
CA GLN A 160 9.73 3.53 -30.99
C GLN A 160 9.09 2.36 -30.23
N ALA A 161 9.37 2.19 -28.93
CA ALA A 161 8.72 1.13 -28.17
C ALA A 161 7.20 1.34 -28.09
N PRO A 162 6.40 0.28 -28.33
CA PRO A 162 5.01 0.29 -27.91
C PRO A 162 4.90 0.45 -26.39
N VAL A 163 3.86 1.14 -25.96
CA VAL A 163 3.56 1.32 -24.53
C VAL A 163 3.27 -0.06 -23.90
N PRO A 164 3.83 -0.40 -22.73
CA PRO A 164 3.58 -1.68 -22.10
C PRO A 164 2.09 -1.92 -21.80
N LEU A 165 1.59 -3.13 -22.06
CA LEU A 165 0.18 -3.49 -21.85
C LEU A 165 -0.32 -3.19 -20.42
N TRP A 166 0.51 -3.43 -19.41
CA TRP A 166 0.14 -3.13 -18.01
C TRP A 166 -0.06 -1.63 -17.78
N LEU A 167 0.62 -0.76 -18.53
CA LEU A 167 0.45 0.69 -18.41
C LEU A 167 -0.83 1.12 -19.14
N LEU A 168 -1.15 0.50 -20.28
CA LEU A 168 -2.42 0.70 -20.97
C LEU A 168 -3.61 0.40 -20.07
N ASP A 169 -3.58 -0.75 -19.39
CA ASP A 169 -4.61 -1.17 -18.44
C ASP A 169 -4.82 -0.14 -17.32
N GLN A 170 -3.72 0.40 -16.77
CA GLN A 170 -3.80 1.42 -15.72
C GLN A 170 -4.24 2.80 -16.21
N VAL A 171 -3.91 3.17 -17.46
CA VAL A 171 -4.40 4.39 -18.10
C VAL A 171 -5.89 4.24 -18.46
N ALA A 172 -6.31 3.05 -18.90
CA ALA A 172 -7.71 2.74 -19.14
C ALA A 172 -8.53 2.82 -17.84
N ASP A 173 -8.02 2.27 -16.73
CA ASP A 173 -8.62 2.44 -15.39
C ASP A 173 -8.75 3.92 -15.00
N LEU A 174 -7.73 4.74 -15.30
CA LEU A 174 -7.77 6.19 -15.03
C LEU A 174 -8.83 6.90 -15.89
N VAL A 175 -8.88 6.58 -17.18
CA VAL A 175 -9.88 7.12 -18.11
C VAL A 175 -11.29 6.70 -17.71
N TYR A 176 -11.49 5.46 -17.27
CA TYR A 176 -12.79 4.97 -16.81
C TYR A 176 -13.25 5.67 -15.52
N THR A 177 -12.33 5.97 -14.61
CA THR A 177 -12.67 6.56 -13.31
C THR A 177 -12.86 8.08 -13.34
N VAL A 178 -12.16 8.79 -14.21
CA VAL A 178 -12.15 10.27 -14.27
C VAL A 178 -12.81 10.79 -15.54
N GLY A 179 -12.69 10.08 -16.65
CA GLY A 179 -13.17 10.48 -17.98
C GLY A 179 -12.03 10.90 -18.92
N LEU A 180 -12.19 10.56 -20.21
CA LEU A 180 -11.19 10.82 -21.25
C LEU A 180 -10.92 12.32 -21.45
N SER A 181 -11.95 13.15 -21.40
CA SER A 181 -11.85 14.61 -21.59
C SER A 181 -10.99 15.25 -20.51
N VAL A 182 -11.17 14.84 -19.25
CA VAL A 182 -10.40 15.34 -18.10
C VAL A 182 -8.94 14.93 -18.22
N VAL A 183 -8.68 13.67 -18.58
CA VAL A 183 -7.30 13.18 -18.78
C VAL A 183 -6.59 13.94 -19.90
N ARG A 184 -7.28 14.24 -21.02
CA ARG A 184 -6.73 15.05 -22.11
C ARG A 184 -6.47 16.49 -21.68
N GLN A 185 -7.40 17.11 -20.95
CA GLN A 185 -7.23 18.47 -20.44
C GLN A 185 -6.03 18.57 -19.51
N GLU A 186 -5.87 17.61 -18.59
CA GLU A 186 -4.74 17.56 -17.67
C GLU A 186 -3.41 17.25 -18.38
N LEU A 187 -3.43 16.42 -19.43
CA LEU A 187 -2.26 16.21 -20.28
C LEU A 187 -1.82 17.53 -20.95
N VAL A 188 -2.78 18.29 -21.51
CA VAL A 188 -2.52 19.62 -22.06
C VAL A 188 -2.07 20.61 -20.98
N ALA A 189 -2.65 20.56 -19.79
CA ALA A 189 -2.24 21.40 -18.67
C ALA A 189 -0.80 21.09 -18.22
N SER A 190 -0.41 19.82 -18.20
CA SER A 190 0.95 19.37 -17.86
C SER A 190 2.01 19.80 -18.88
N ARG A 191 1.58 20.05 -20.12
CA ARG A 191 2.41 20.53 -21.24
C ARG A 191 2.78 22.01 -21.13
N GLY A 192 1.95 22.81 -20.44
CA GLY A 192 2.11 24.26 -20.33
C GLY A 192 2.02 24.96 -21.70
N GLU A 193 2.90 25.93 -21.96
CA GLU A 193 2.89 26.74 -23.19
C GLU A 193 3.57 26.08 -24.42
N ARG A 194 3.99 24.81 -24.32
CA ARG A 194 4.74 24.15 -25.39
C ARG A 194 3.80 23.70 -26.52
N THR A 195 4.07 24.16 -27.74
CA THR A 195 3.28 23.82 -28.95
C THR A 195 3.74 22.55 -29.67
N GLU A 196 4.91 22.00 -29.33
CA GLU A 196 5.40 20.72 -29.86
C GLU A 196 5.16 19.57 -28.88
N LEU A 197 4.69 18.43 -29.38
CA LEU A 197 4.48 17.22 -28.59
C LEU A 197 5.81 16.49 -28.47
N ARG A 198 6.22 16.16 -27.26
CA ARG A 198 7.35 15.26 -27.07
C ARG A 198 6.96 13.83 -27.45
N GLU A 199 7.94 13.00 -27.79
CA GLU A 199 7.71 11.60 -28.18
C GLU A 199 6.99 10.78 -27.08
N ASP A 200 7.20 11.11 -25.81
CA ASP A 200 6.51 10.49 -24.67
C ASP A 200 5.03 10.89 -24.60
N GLU A 201 4.73 12.15 -24.88
CA GLU A 201 3.35 12.67 -25.00
C GLU A 201 2.64 12.05 -26.21
N LYS A 202 3.30 11.97 -27.37
CA LYS A 202 2.76 11.29 -28.56
C LYS A 202 2.44 9.81 -28.28
N GLY A 203 3.29 9.15 -27.49
CA GLY A 203 3.08 7.77 -27.07
C GLY A 203 1.80 7.62 -26.24
N LEU A 204 1.56 8.53 -25.30
CA LEU A 204 0.36 8.52 -24.47
C LEU A 204 -0.90 8.98 -25.25
N GLU A 205 -0.79 9.98 -26.12
CA GLU A 205 -1.90 10.43 -26.97
C GLU A 205 -2.37 9.32 -27.90
N ARG A 206 -1.46 8.57 -28.54
CA ARG A 206 -1.83 7.39 -29.34
C ARG A 206 -2.60 6.36 -28.54
N VAL A 207 -2.20 6.12 -27.29
CA VAL A 207 -2.93 5.23 -26.39
C VAL A 207 -4.33 5.77 -26.08
N LEU A 208 -4.46 7.07 -25.84
CA LEU A 208 -5.76 7.70 -25.59
C LEU A 208 -6.64 7.72 -26.85
N GLU A 209 -6.06 7.82 -28.05
CA GLU A 209 -6.74 7.69 -29.33
C GLU A 209 -7.20 6.26 -29.59
N GLU A 210 -6.33 5.27 -29.32
CA GLU A 210 -6.68 3.85 -29.38
C GLU A 210 -7.85 3.56 -28.42
N LEU A 211 -7.75 3.99 -27.16
CA LEU A 211 -8.82 3.84 -26.16
C LEU A 211 -10.12 4.57 -26.57
N ALA A 212 -10.02 5.74 -27.21
CA ALA A 212 -11.18 6.45 -27.73
C ALA A 212 -11.81 5.73 -28.93
N SER A 213 -10.98 5.18 -29.83
CA SER A 213 -11.43 4.42 -31.01
C SER A 213 -11.99 3.05 -30.67
N MET A 214 -11.56 2.48 -29.54
CA MET A 214 -12.12 1.26 -28.96
C MET A 214 -13.47 1.48 -28.28
N GLU A 215 -14.06 2.69 -28.44
CA GLU A 215 -15.35 3.15 -27.94
C GLU A 215 -16.18 2.01 -27.38
N ILE A 216 -16.00 1.83 -26.07
CA ILE A 216 -16.78 0.92 -25.26
C ILE A 216 -18.21 1.45 -25.35
N ASP A 217 -19.11 0.66 -25.95
CA ASP A 217 -20.56 0.87 -26.17
C ASP A 217 -21.39 1.23 -24.90
N GLY A 218 -20.93 2.15 -24.02
CA GLY A 218 -21.57 2.33 -22.72
C GLY A 218 -21.20 3.53 -21.87
N ILE A 219 -20.54 4.56 -22.40
CA ILE A 219 -20.23 5.79 -21.63
C ILE A 219 -20.98 7.00 -22.21
N GLU A 220 -22.30 6.83 -22.38
CA GLU A 220 -23.27 7.93 -22.27
C GLU A 220 -24.16 7.64 -21.05
N ARG A 221 -23.66 7.87 -19.83
CA ARG A 221 -24.49 8.10 -18.63
C ARG A 221 -23.78 9.01 -17.65
#